data_AF-A0A7S2T577-F1
#
_entry.id   AF-A0A7S2T577-F1
#
_cell.length_a   1.000
_cell.length_b   1.000
_cell.length_c   1.000
_cell.angle_alpha   90.00
_cell.angle_beta   90.00
_cell.angle_gamma   90.00
#
_symmetry.space_group_name_H-M   'P 1'
#
loop_
_entity.id
_entity.type
_entity.pdbx_description
1 polymer ?
#
loop_
_entity_poly.entity_id
_entity_poly.type
_entity_poly.pdbx_seq_one_letter_code
_entity_poly.pdbx_strand_id
1 'polypeptide(L)'
;ERSKVEAAKNAARELDRASIVVAELFCREGKNLDMLFGLLATNQPISDFYTRYNALKCLNSLLLIHSHAIQQHVLGSPTAVAKLMDLLGSDEIMEVERNESLLLLVGLCKDTME
;
A
#
# COMPACT_ATOMS: atom_id res chain seq x y z
N GLU A 1 -5.53 -32.95 17.62
CA GLU A 1 -6.11 -31.59 17.43
C GLU A 1 -5.23 -30.48 18.01
N ARG A 2 -4.87 -30.50 19.31
CA ARG A 2 -3.98 -29.49 19.94
C ARG A 2 -2.62 -29.29 19.25
N SER A 3 -1.97 -30.37 18.77
CA SER A 3 -0.71 -30.29 18.02
C SER A 3 -0.85 -29.58 16.66
N LYS A 4 -1.99 -29.73 15.97
CA LYS A 4 -2.26 -29.03 14.71
C LYS A 4 -2.49 -27.53 14.92
N VAL A 5 -3.19 -27.17 16.01
CA VAL A 5 -3.41 -25.77 16.40
C VAL A 5 -2.10 -25.07 16.72
N GLU A 6 -1.19 -25.72 17.44
CA GLU A 6 0.10 -25.12 17.78
C GLU A 6 1.00 -24.94 16.54
N ALA A 7 1.02 -25.92 15.63
CA ALA A 7 1.72 -25.80 14.36
C ALA A 7 1.20 -24.62 13.51
N ALA A 8 -0.13 -24.44 13.45
CA ALA A 8 -0.74 -23.32 12.72
C ALA A 8 -0.37 -21.96 13.33
N LYS A 9 -0.34 -21.84 14.65
CA LYS A 9 0.10 -20.61 15.34
C LYS A 9 1.56 -20.27 15.04
N ASN A 10 2.43 -21.28 15.03
CA ASN A 10 3.83 -21.06 14.71
C ASN A 10 4.03 -20.66 13.25
N ALA A 11 3.33 -21.29 12.31
CA ALA A 11 3.35 -20.88 10.91
C ALA A 11 2.86 -19.43 10.72
N ALA A 12 1.82 -19.01 11.44
CA ALA A 12 1.32 -17.64 11.41
C ALA A 12 2.37 -16.63 11.94
N ARG A 13 3.09 -16.97 13.01
CA ARG A 13 4.18 -16.13 13.55
C ARG A 13 5.35 -15.99 12.57
N GLU A 14 5.72 -17.07 11.89
CA GLU A 14 6.79 -17.01 10.89
C GLU A 14 6.38 -16.20 9.66
N LEU A 15 5.11 -16.30 9.24
CA LEU A 15 4.57 -15.47 8.17
C LEU A 15 4.54 -13.98 8.57
N ASP A 16 4.18 -13.67 9.80
CA ASP A 16 4.18 -12.30 10.34
C ASP A 16 5.59 -11.69 10.32
N ARG A 17 6.59 -12.44 10.81
CA ARG A 17 8.00 -12.06 10.74
C ARG A 17 8.48 -11.85 9.30
N ALA A 18 8.14 -12.76 8.40
CA ALA A 18 8.50 -12.64 6.99
C ALA A 18 7.87 -11.39 6.35
N SER A 19 6.63 -11.07 6.70
CA SER A 19 5.92 -9.89 6.20
C SER A 19 6.61 -8.59 6.61
N ILE A 20 7.07 -8.50 7.87
CA ILE A 20 7.84 -7.36 8.37
C ILE A 20 9.15 -7.20 7.59
N VAL A 21 9.92 -8.27 7.43
CA VAL A 21 11.21 -8.23 6.72
C VAL A 21 11.03 -7.86 5.24
N VAL A 22 10.03 -8.44 4.58
CA VAL A 22 9.74 -8.13 3.17
C VAL A 22 9.32 -6.67 3.01
N ALA A 23 8.44 -6.17 3.87
CA ALA A 23 7.99 -4.78 3.83
C ALA A 23 9.16 -3.80 4.06
N GLU A 24 10.01 -4.08 5.05
CA GLU A 24 11.20 -3.25 5.32
C GLU A 24 12.14 -3.24 4.11
N LEU A 25 12.52 -4.41 3.57
CA LEU A 25 13.41 -4.50 2.42
C LEU A 25 12.84 -3.82 1.18
N PHE A 26 11.54 -3.96 0.94
CA PHE A 26 10.87 -3.32 -0.18
C PHE A 26 10.91 -1.79 -0.05
N CYS A 27 10.59 -1.26 1.14
CA CYS A 27 10.54 0.18 1.41
C CYS A 27 11.92 0.85 1.51
N ARG A 28 13.02 0.10 1.73
CA ARG A 28 14.39 0.65 1.78
C ARG A 28 14.79 1.34 0.48
N GLU A 29 14.31 0.86 -0.66
CA GLU A 29 14.55 1.50 -1.95
C GLU A 29 13.32 2.33 -2.35
N GLY A 30 13.41 3.66 -2.23
CA GLY A 30 12.32 4.58 -2.57
C GLY A 30 11.78 4.38 -4.00
N LYS A 31 12.62 3.91 -4.94
CA LYS A 31 12.23 3.57 -6.31
C LYS A 31 11.15 2.49 -6.39
N ASN A 32 11.10 1.57 -5.43
CA ASN A 32 10.07 0.54 -5.38
C ASN A 32 8.70 1.15 -5.06
N LEU A 33 8.68 2.16 -4.18
CA LEU A 33 7.48 2.92 -3.88
C LEU A 33 7.09 3.81 -5.06
N ASP A 34 8.05 4.51 -5.68
CA ASP A 34 7.82 5.29 -6.90
C ASP A 34 7.19 4.42 -8.01
N MET A 35 7.68 3.18 -8.16
CA MET A 35 7.12 2.21 -9.10
C MET A 35 5.66 1.88 -8.77
N LEU A 36 5.33 1.55 -7.52
CA LEU A 36 3.95 1.28 -7.11
C LEU A 36 3.03 2.48 -7.36
N PHE A 37 3.46 3.71 -7.04
CA PHE A 37 2.71 4.92 -7.35
C PHE A 37 2.62 5.20 -8.86
N GLY A 38 3.61 4.78 -9.64
CA GLY A 38 3.57 4.81 -11.10
C GLY A 38 2.51 3.89 -11.68
N LEU A 39 2.31 2.71 -11.07
CA LEU A 39 1.26 1.76 -11.44
C LEU A 39 -0.16 2.27 -11.15
N LEU A 40 -0.33 3.36 -10.39
CA LEU A 40 -1.63 3.99 -10.13
C LEU A 40 -2.05 4.96 -11.24
N ALA A 41 -1.13 5.38 -12.11
CA ALA A 41 -1.42 6.37 -13.14
C ALA A 41 -2.40 5.82 -14.18
N THR A 42 -3.58 6.44 -14.31
CA THR A 42 -4.64 5.99 -15.24
C THR A 42 -4.29 6.24 -16.70
N ASN A 43 -3.37 7.15 -16.96
CA ASN A 43 -2.95 7.54 -18.31
C ASN A 43 -1.89 6.60 -18.93
N GLN A 44 -1.57 5.48 -18.28
CA GLN A 44 -0.58 4.51 -18.77
C GLN A 44 -1.26 3.25 -19.29
N PRO A 45 -0.85 2.72 -20.46
CA PRO A 45 -1.47 1.52 -21.04
C PRO A 45 -1.23 0.24 -20.22
N ILE A 46 -0.20 0.22 -19.35
CA ILE A 46 0.09 -0.91 -18.46
C ILE A 46 -0.76 -0.90 -17.17
N SER A 47 -1.48 0.19 -16.91
CA SER A 47 -2.21 0.45 -15.67
C SER A 47 -3.69 0.13 -15.86
N ASP A 48 -4.01 -1.16 -15.97
CA ASP A 48 -5.39 -1.63 -15.98
C ASP A 48 -6.00 -1.63 -14.57
N PHE A 49 -7.29 -1.94 -14.48
CA PHE A 49 -8.01 -2.03 -13.20
C PHE A 49 -7.29 -2.93 -12.19
N TYR A 50 -6.88 -4.13 -12.60
CA TYR A 50 -6.28 -5.10 -11.69
C TYR A 50 -4.90 -4.64 -11.20
N THR A 51 -4.12 -4.02 -12.07
CA THR A 51 -2.80 -3.47 -11.73
C THR A 51 -2.93 -2.40 -10.67
N ARG A 52 -3.81 -1.41 -10.88
CA ARG A 52 -4.06 -0.34 -9.92
C ARG A 52 -4.63 -0.86 -8.61
N TYR A 53 -5.63 -1.73 -8.67
CA TYR A 53 -6.26 -2.29 -7.48
C TYR A 53 -5.26 -3.07 -6.62
N ASN A 54 -4.42 -3.91 -7.23
CA ASN A 54 -3.39 -4.65 -6.49
C ASN A 54 -2.28 -3.72 -5.97
N ALA A 55 -1.91 -2.68 -6.71
CA ALA A 55 -0.96 -1.67 -6.24
C ALA A 55 -1.50 -0.92 -5.02
N LEU A 56 -2.78 -0.49 -5.03
CA LEU A 56 -3.44 0.13 -3.88
C LEU A 56 -3.45 -0.80 -2.66
N LYS A 57 -3.82 -2.07 -2.84
CA LYS A 57 -3.80 -3.06 -1.73
C LYS A 57 -2.41 -3.32 -1.18
N CYS A 58 -1.41 -3.38 -2.06
CA CYS A 58 -0.02 -3.52 -1.65
C CYS A 58 0.42 -2.30 -0.83
N LEU A 59 0.15 -1.08 -1.30
CA LEU A 59 0.43 0.16 -0.57
C LEU A 59 -0.29 0.22 0.78
N ASN A 60 -1.56 -0.16 0.85
CA ASN A 60 -2.31 -0.24 2.11
C ASN A 60 -1.67 -1.23 3.09
N SER A 61 -1.21 -2.38 2.59
CA SER A 61 -0.56 -3.40 3.41
C SER A 61 0.83 -2.95 3.90
N LEU A 62 1.62 -2.31 3.04
CA LEU A 62 2.90 -1.73 3.40
C LEU A 62 2.74 -0.59 4.42
N LEU A 63 1.71 0.24 4.28
CA LEU A 63 1.39 1.32 5.22
C LEU A 63 1.01 0.76 6.60
N LEU A 64 0.30 -0.37 6.67
CA LEU A 64 -0.03 -1.02 7.94
C LEU A 64 1.20 -1.61 8.65
N ILE A 65 2.17 -2.15 7.90
CA ILE A 65 3.35 -2.82 8.46
C ILE A 65 4.50 -1.84 8.72
N HIS A 66 4.65 -0.82 7.87
CA HIS A 66 5.80 0.07 7.84
C HIS A 66 5.39 1.53 7.56
N SER A 67 4.47 2.04 8.39
CA SER A 67 3.75 3.31 8.17
C SER A 67 4.68 4.50 7.93
N HIS A 68 5.69 4.66 8.78
CA HIS A 68 6.62 5.78 8.74
C HIS A 68 7.35 5.89 7.38
N ALA A 69 7.82 4.78 6.81
CA ALA A 69 8.52 4.81 5.51
C ALA A 69 7.58 5.23 4.37
N ILE A 70 6.34 4.73 4.37
CA ILE A 70 5.33 5.09 3.37
C ILE A 70 4.93 6.56 3.51
N GLN A 71 4.63 7.02 4.72
CA GLN A 71 4.27 8.41 4.98
C GLN A 71 5.41 9.37 4.59
N GLN A 72 6.65 9.09 4.97
CA GLN A 72 7.80 9.90 4.57
C GLN A 72 7.96 9.97 3.05
N HIS A 73 7.82 8.84 2.36
CA HIS A 73 7.94 8.81 0.91
C HIS A 73 6.81 9.60 0.22
N VAL A 74 5.56 9.41 0.67
CA VAL A 74 4.39 10.08 0.07
C VAL A 74 4.39 11.58 0.37
N LEU A 75 4.64 11.98 1.61
CA LEU A 75 4.69 13.40 2.01
C LEU A 75 5.93 14.12 1.45
N GLY A 76 7.01 13.38 1.21
CA GLY A 76 8.21 13.88 0.53
C GLY A 76 8.04 14.04 -0.98
N SER A 77 7.00 13.46 -1.59
CA SER A 77 6.71 13.53 -3.02
C SER A 77 5.52 14.44 -3.30
N PRO A 78 5.73 15.64 -3.90
CA PRO A 78 4.66 16.59 -4.20
C PRO A 78 3.54 16.00 -5.08
N THR A 79 3.86 14.96 -5.85
CA THR A 79 2.93 14.36 -6.82
C THR A 79 2.19 13.14 -6.27
N ALA A 80 2.68 12.51 -5.20
CA ALA A 80 2.09 11.27 -4.70
C ALA A 80 0.67 11.50 -4.14
N VAL A 81 0.50 12.54 -3.31
CA VAL A 81 -0.83 12.90 -2.77
C VAL A 81 -1.79 13.34 -3.88
N ALA A 82 -1.31 14.11 -4.87
CA ALA A 82 -2.12 14.53 -6.01
C ALA A 82 -2.66 13.33 -6.80
N LYS A 83 -1.82 12.34 -7.09
CA LYS A 83 -2.23 11.10 -7.77
C LYS A 83 -3.32 10.35 -6.99
N LEU A 84 -3.21 10.27 -5.67
CA LEU A 84 -4.23 9.64 -4.83
C LEU A 84 -5.55 10.41 -4.85
N MET A 85 -5.49 11.74 -4.89
CA MET A 85 -6.69 12.58 -5.03
C MET A 85 -7.33 12.44 -6.42
N ASP A 86 -6.54 12.29 -7.48
CA ASP A 86 -7.04 12.06 -8.84
C ASP A 86 -7.84 10.76 -8.93
N LEU A 87 -7.43 9.70 -8.20
CA LEU A 87 -8.18 8.44 -8.12
C LEU A 87 -9.55 8.60 -7.45
N LEU A 88 -9.75 9.64 -6.63
CA LEU A 88 -11.05 9.89 -6.01
C LEU A 88 -12.05 10.57 -6.95
N GLY A 89 -11.56 11.44 -7.83
CA GLY A 89 -12.37 12.30 -8.68
C GLY A 89 -12.55 11.82 -10.13
N SER A 90 -11.84 10.77 -10.55
CA SER A 90 -11.91 10.27 -11.92
C SER A 90 -13.14 9.39 -12.16
N ASP A 91 -13.87 9.69 -13.24
CA ASP A 91 -15.01 8.90 -13.71
C ASP A 91 -14.59 7.51 -14.25
N GLU A 92 -13.32 7.33 -14.60
CA GLU A 92 -12.76 6.07 -15.09
C GLU A 92 -12.43 5.08 -13.96
N ILE A 93 -12.48 5.54 -12.71
CA ILE A 93 -12.10 4.76 -11.54
C ILE A 93 -13.32 4.05 -10.94
N MET A 94 -13.16 2.75 -10.74
CA MET A 94 -14.19 1.92 -10.10
C MET A 94 -14.33 2.30 -8.62
N GLU A 95 -15.55 2.18 -8.09
CA GLU A 95 -15.83 2.49 -6.68
C GLU A 95 -14.94 1.71 -5.70
N VAL A 96 -14.58 0.47 -6.04
CA VAL A 96 -13.68 -0.36 -5.23
C VAL A 96 -12.24 0.20 -5.17
N GLU A 97 -11.73 0.76 -6.26
CA GLU A 97 -10.42 1.44 -6.29
C GLU A 97 -10.47 2.76 -5.52
N ARG A 98 -11.58 3.50 -5.65
CA ARG A 98 -11.82 4.72 -4.86
C ARG A 98 -11.79 4.44 -3.36
N ASN A 99 -12.46 3.38 -2.92
CA ASN A 99 -12.51 3.00 -1.51
C ASN A 99 -11.14 2.59 -0.96
N GLU A 100 -10.33 1.84 -1.73
CA GLU A 100 -8.96 1.52 -1.33
C GLU A 100 -8.06 2.77 -1.28
N SER A 101 -8.25 3.71 -2.20
CA SER A 101 -7.53 4.99 -2.21
C SER A 101 -7.87 5.84 -0.99
N LEU A 102 -9.16 5.87 -0.59
CA LEU A 102 -9.60 6.52 0.65
C LEU A 102 -8.97 5.88 1.87
N LEU A 103 -8.93 4.55 1.93
CA LEU A 103 -8.29 3.83 3.05
C LEU A 103 -6.81 4.19 3.16
N LEU A 104 -6.11 4.28 2.02
CA LEU A 104 -4.70 4.68 1.98
C LEU A 104 -4.50 6.10 2.49
N LEU A 105 -5.31 7.06 2.02
CA LEU A 105 -5.27 8.45 2.46
C LEU A 105 -5.54 8.59 3.96
N VAL A 106 -6.54 7.87 4.49
CA VAL A 106 -6.83 7.87 5.93
C VAL A 106 -5.66 7.33 6.73
N GLY A 107 -5.02 6.24 6.30
CA GLY A 107 -3.87 5.68 6.98
C GLY A 107 -2.64 6.60 6.93
N LEU A 108 -2.43 7.32 5.83
CA LEU A 108 -1.34 8.28 5.68
C LEU A 108 -1.44 9.43 6.69
N CYS A 109 -2.66 9.84 7.06
CA CYS A 109 -2.91 10.92 8.01
C CYS A 109 -2.89 10.49 9.49
N LYS A 110 -2.80 9.18 9.78
CA LYS A 110 -3.12 8.66 11.11
C LYS A 110 -2.05 8.92 12.18
N ASP A 111 -0.78 9.02 11.78
CA ASP A 111 0.36 9.28 12.68
C ASP A 111 1.02 10.65 12.45
N THR A 112 0.55 11.44 11.48
CA THR A 112 1.06 12.80 11.23
C THR A 112 0.55 13.84 12.24
N MET A 113 -0.26 13.43 13.22
CA MET A 113 -0.90 14.30 14.21
C MET A 113 -0.35 14.16 15.65
N GLU A 114 0.83 13.57 15.83
CA GLU A 114 1.62 13.65 17.07
C GLU A 114 2.89 14.50 16.87
#